data_AF-A0ABC8J128-F1
#
_entry.id   AF-A0ABC8J128-F1
#
_cell.length_a   1.000
_cell.length_b   1.000
_cell.length_c   1.000
_cell.angle_alpha   90.00
_cell.angle_beta   90.00
_cell.angle_gamma   90.00
#
_symmetry.space_group_name_H-M   'P 1'
#
loop_
_entity.id
_entity.type
_entity.pdbx_description
1 polymer ?
#
loop_
_entity_poly.entity_id
_entity_poly.type
_entity_poly.pdbx_seq_one_letter_code
_entity_poly.pdbx_strand_id
1 'polypeptide(L)' 'RTKIVLIVTSEPGLLVRISLDAHGTRVVQRLVESIKTKKQIFLVTSALRPGLLDLASDVNGNYVIQRCLVPCYTR' A
#
# COMPACT_ATOMS: atom_id res chain seq x y z
N ARG A 1 -12.21 7.61 -6.33
CA ARG A 1 -10.97 6.84 -6.01
C ARG A 1 -10.07 7.54 -5.01
N THR A 2 -9.73 8.82 -5.19
CA THR A 2 -8.89 9.57 -4.23
C THR A 2 -9.45 9.62 -2.81
N LYS A 3 -10.79 9.72 -2.64
CA LYS A 3 -11.43 9.63 -1.31
C LYS A 3 -11.17 8.31 -0.59
N ILE A 4 -11.18 7.18 -1.30
CA ILE A 4 -10.92 5.85 -0.72
C ILE A 4 -9.48 5.79 -0.24
N VAL A 5 -8.52 6.20 -1.09
CA VAL A 5 -7.10 6.25 -0.72
C VAL A 5 -6.92 7.10 0.54
N LEU A 6 -7.55 8.28 0.59
CA LEU A 6 -7.45 9.17 1.75
C LEU A 6 -7.92 8.50 3.05
N ILE A 7 -9.06 7.81 3.01
CA ILE A 7 -9.65 7.13 4.18
C ILE A 7 -8.77 5.97 4.64
N VAL A 8 -8.30 5.12 3.72
CA VAL A 8 -7.50 3.96 4.12
C VAL A 8 -6.07 4.33 4.55
N THR A 9 -5.61 5.54 4.20
CA THR A 9 -4.33 6.10 4.67
C THR A 9 -4.48 7.07 5.85
N SER A 10 -5.70 7.39 6.32
CA SER A 10 -5.89 8.40 7.37
C SER A 10 -5.58 7.88 8.77
N GLU A 11 -5.71 6.57 8.99
CA GLU A 11 -5.33 5.91 10.24
C GLU A 11 -3.88 5.42 10.15
N PRO A 12 -2.96 5.92 11.00
CA PRO A 12 -1.57 5.48 11.01
C PRO A 12 -1.45 3.96 11.23
N GLY A 13 -0.66 3.29 10.40
CA GLY A 13 -0.39 1.84 10.53
C GLY A 13 -1.53 0.92 10.10
N LEU A 14 -2.76 1.42 9.88
CA LEU A 14 -3.88 0.60 9.39
C LEU A 14 -3.52 -0.10 8.08
N LEU A 15 -2.97 0.63 7.12
CA LEU A 15 -2.64 0.07 5.82
C LEU A 15 -1.55 -1.01 5.91
N VAL A 16 -0.60 -0.88 6.83
CA VAL A 16 0.41 -1.91 7.13
C VAL A 16 -0.27 -3.16 7.68
N ARG A 17 -1.13 -3.02 8.70
CA ARG A 17 -1.85 -4.14 9.32
C ARG A 17 -2.71 -4.91 8.32
N ILE A 18 -3.43 -4.21 7.45
CA ILE A 18 -4.25 -4.86 6.39
C ILE A 18 -3.36 -5.57 5.37
N SER A 19 -2.18 -5.05 5.08
CA SER A 19 -1.25 -5.65 4.12
C SER A 19 -0.63 -6.96 4.62
N LEU A 20 -0.49 -7.11 5.93
CA LEU A 20 -0.01 -8.34 6.59
C LEU A 20 -1.12 -9.39 6.76
N ASP A 21 -2.39 -8.99 6.63
CA ASP A 21 -3.53 -9.89 6.73
C ASP A 21 -3.72 -10.74 5.46
N ALA A 22 -4.02 -12.02 5.64
CA ALA A 22 -4.16 -12.99 4.54
C ALA A 22 -5.30 -12.65 3.56
N HIS A 23 -6.37 -12.00 4.04
CA HIS A 23 -7.48 -11.55 3.21
C HIS A 23 -7.26 -10.10 2.74
N GLY A 24 -6.74 -9.25 3.63
CA GLY A 24 -6.50 -7.82 3.41
C GLY A 24 -5.48 -7.53 2.32
N THR A 25 -4.41 -8.33 2.21
CA THR A 25 -3.33 -8.11 1.23
C THR A 25 -3.85 -7.98 -0.21
N ARG A 26 -4.82 -8.82 -0.61
CA ARG A 26 -5.38 -8.79 -1.97
C ARG A 26 -6.13 -7.49 -2.26
N VAL A 27 -6.78 -6.92 -1.25
CA VAL A 27 -7.47 -5.62 -1.36
C VAL A 27 -6.44 -4.50 -1.52
N VAL A 28 -5.37 -4.52 -0.74
CA VAL A 28 -4.31 -3.50 -0.83
C VAL A 28 -3.58 -3.57 -2.16
N GLN A 29 -3.25 -4.76 -2.66
CA GLN A 29 -2.61 -4.93 -3.97
C GLN A 29 -3.46 -4.31 -5.10
N ARG A 30 -4.78 -4.57 -5.12
CA ARG A 30 -5.70 -3.96 -6.09
C ARG A 30 -5.83 -2.44 -5.91
N LEU A 31 -5.82 -1.97 -4.66
CA LEU A 31 -5.80 -0.54 -4.38
C LEU A 31 -4.57 0.11 -5.01
N VAL A 32 -3.38 -0.46 -4.79
CA VAL A 32 -2.09 0.03 -5.32
C VAL A 32 -2.11 0.07 -6.85
N GLU A 33 -2.60 -0.98 -7.51
CA GLU A 33 -2.76 -1.03 -8.97
C GLU A 33 -3.73 0.04 -9.51
N SER A 34 -4.72 0.42 -8.72
CA SER A 34 -5.72 1.42 -9.10
C SER A 34 -5.21 2.88 -9.02
N ILE A 35 -4.05 3.10 -8.39
CA ILE A 35 -3.45 4.41 -8.19
C ILE A 35 -2.95 4.98 -9.52
N LYS A 36 -3.25 6.26 -9.77
CA LYS A 36 -2.87 6.95 -11.02
C LYS A 36 -2.11 8.25 -10.84
N THR A 37 -2.21 8.87 -9.66
CA THR A 37 -1.69 10.23 -9.44
C THR A 37 -0.51 10.23 -8.47
N LYS A 38 0.44 11.16 -8.65
CA LYS A 38 1.58 11.34 -7.74
C LYS A 38 1.14 11.55 -6.29
N LYS A 39 0.03 12.28 -6.07
CA LYS A 39 -0.56 12.48 -4.74
C LYS A 39 -1.00 11.17 -4.08
N GLN A 40 -1.64 10.28 -4.83
CA GLN A 40 -2.06 8.99 -4.30
C GLN A 40 -0.87 8.07 -4.03
N ILE A 41 0.14 8.08 -4.92
CA ILE A 41 1.39 7.34 -4.72
C ILE A 41 2.01 7.78 -3.40
N PHE A 42 2.17 9.09 -3.22
CA PHE A 42 2.73 9.65 -1.99
C PHE A 42 1.96 9.25 -0.73
N LEU A 43 0.63 9.29 -0.74
CA LEU A 43 -0.18 8.91 0.41
C LEU A 43 0.01 7.44 0.78
N VAL A 44 -0.01 6.55 -0.20
CA VAL A 44 0.12 5.11 0.03
C VAL A 44 1.53 4.72 0.44
N THR A 45 2.56 5.25 -0.22
CA THR A 45 3.95 4.98 0.17
C THR A 45 4.25 5.53 1.57
N SER A 46 3.74 6.71 1.91
CA SER A 46 3.90 7.27 3.26
C SER A 46 3.21 6.42 4.33
N ALA A 47 2.03 5.88 4.04
CA ALA A 47 1.30 5.02 4.97
C ALA A 47 1.94 3.65 5.18
N LEU A 48 2.65 3.11 4.18
CA LEU A 48 3.34 1.81 4.25
C LEU A 48 4.76 1.91 4.82
N ARG A 49 5.43 3.06 4.64
CA ARG A 49 6.83 3.28 5.02
C ARG A 49 7.19 2.84 6.45
N PRO A 50 6.36 3.09 7.49
CA PRO A 50 6.70 2.69 8.86
C PRO A 50 6.86 1.18 9.05
N GLY A 51 6.15 0.36 8.26
CA GLY A 51 6.18 -1.10 8.35
C GLY A 51 6.97 -1.77 7.22
N LEU A 52 7.86 -1.04 6.53
CA LEU A 52 8.50 -1.53 5.31
C LEU A 52 9.25 -2.85 5.52
N LEU A 53 9.98 -3.00 6.63
CA LEU A 53 10.75 -4.22 6.92
C LEU A 53 9.82 -5.40 7.19
N ASP A 54 8.80 -5.19 8.04
CA ASP A 54 7.81 -6.22 8.36
C ASP A 54 7.08 -6.69 7.09
N LEU A 55 6.67 -5.74 6.24
CA LEU A 55 6.02 -6.04 4.98
C LEU A 55 6.93 -6.79 4.01
N ALA A 56 8.21 -6.43 3.93
CA ALA A 56 9.15 -7.08 3.02
C ALA A 56 9.44 -8.54 3.41
N SER A 57 9.46 -8.85 4.71
CA SER A 57 9.71 -10.18 5.23
C SER A 57 8.46 -11.06 5.37
N ASP A 58 7.26 -10.46 5.31
CA ASP A 58 5.99 -11.19 5.44
C ASP A 58 5.54 -11.85 4.12
N VAL A 59 4.87 -13.01 4.23
CA VAL A 59 4.36 -13.79 3.08
C VAL A 59 3.27 -13.06 2.30
N ASN A 60 2.48 -12.19 2.95
CA ASN A 60 1.42 -11.40 2.34
C ASN A 60 1.90 -9.99 1.96
N GLY A 61 2.68 -9.37 2.84
CA GLY A 61 3.18 -8.01 2.71
C GLY A 61 4.15 -7.81 1.55
N ASN A 62 4.96 -8.83 1.23
CA ASN A 62 5.99 -8.68 0.20
C ASN A 62 5.38 -8.36 -1.18
N TYR A 63 4.20 -8.92 -1.47
CA TYR A 63 3.47 -8.66 -2.70
C TYR A 63 2.98 -7.21 -2.77
N VAL A 64 2.56 -6.62 -1.64
CA VAL A 64 2.14 -5.21 -1.59
C VAL A 64 3.33 -4.29 -1.90
N ILE A 65 4.51 -4.56 -1.32
CA ILE A 65 5.73 -3.79 -1.60
C ILE A 65 6.10 -3.87 -3.08
N GLN A 66 6.13 -5.07 -3.65
CA GLN A 66 6.43 -5.26 -5.08
C GLN A 66 5.47 -4.47 -5.98
N ARG A 67 4.17 -4.44 -5.66
CA ARG A 67 3.18 -3.65 -6.41
C ARG A 67 3.36 -2.15 -6.22
N CYS A 68 3.83 -1.69 -5.07
CA CYS A 68 4.13 -0.28 -4.84
C CYS A 68 5.34 0.21 -5.66
N LEU A 69 6.30 -0.66 -5.97
CA LEU A 69 7.48 -0.28 -6.76
C LEU A 69 7.14 0.03 -8.23
N VAL A 70 6.19 -0.69 -8.83
CA VAL A 70 5.85 -0.52 -10.26
C VAL A 70 5.40 0.92 -10.58
N PRO A 71 4.42 1.52 -9.89
CA PRO A 71 4.05 2.92 -10.09
C PRO A 71 5.16 3.91 -9.77
N CYS A 72 6.13 3.57 -8.91
CA CYS A 72 7.23 4.46 -8.53
C CYS A 72 8.31 4.56 -9.60
N TYR A 73 8.54 3.50 -10.39
CA TYR A 73 9.54 3.48 -11.46
C TYR A 73 9.00 3.91 -12.82
N THR A 74 7.69 3.75 -13.08
CA THR A 74 7.12 3.87 -14.43
C THR A 74 6.30 5.14 -14.68
N ARG A 75 6.11 6.03 -13.69
CA ARG A 75 5.27 7.24 -13.80
C ARG A 75 5.82 8.42 -12.99
#